data_AF-A0A3C0PPR9-F1
#
_entry.id   AF-A0A3C0PPR9-F1
#
_cell.length_a   1.000
_cell.length_b   1.000
_cell.length_c   1.000
_cell.angle_alpha   90.00
_cell.angle_beta   90.00
_cell.angle_gamma   90.00
#
_symmetry.space_group_name_H-M   'P 1'
#
loop_
_entity.id
_entity.type
_entity.pdbx_description
1 polymer ?
#
loop_
_entity_poly.entity_id
_entity_poly.type
_entity_poly.pdbx_seq_one_letter_code
_entity_poly.pdbx_strand_id
1 'polypeptide(L)'
;MNSDWLTTASTLSKALPYLQRYEGATVVIKFGGHAMGSDEAMETFARDIVLMQQVGVNPVIVHGGGPMINDMLDRLNIKSEFVEGKRVTDEATMEVVEMVLSGRVNKRIVQAINSQGGRAVGLSGKDANLITCDPTDPKLGLVGTPRDIDPTLLNKLFEADMIPVIAPLGAGDNGETFNINGDTVAGAIAAALNADRLLLLTDVSGVKNAEGVVLT
;
A
#
# COMPACT_ATOMS: atom_id res chain seq x y z
N MET A 1 -20.08 0.98 -28.18
CA MET A 1 -20.05 0.01 -27.07
C MET A 1 -21.26 -0.90 -27.21
N ASN A 2 -21.11 -2.08 -27.81
CA ASN A 2 -22.08 -3.17 -27.63
C ASN A 2 -21.64 -3.89 -26.36
N SER A 3 -22.04 -3.38 -25.20
CA SER A 3 -21.84 -4.13 -23.96
C SER A 3 -22.85 -5.27 -23.92
N ASP A 4 -22.36 -6.49 -23.70
CA ASP A 4 -23.19 -7.65 -23.43
C ASP A 4 -23.78 -7.53 -22.01
N TRP A 5 -24.85 -6.75 -21.91
CA TRP A 5 -25.51 -6.45 -20.64
C TRP A 5 -26.08 -7.71 -19.99
N LEU A 6 -26.49 -8.70 -20.79
CA LEU A 6 -27.02 -9.96 -20.29
C LEU A 6 -25.92 -10.77 -19.61
N THR A 7 -24.74 -10.88 -20.22
CA THR A 7 -23.60 -11.54 -19.59
C THR A 7 -23.14 -10.77 -18.35
N THR A 8 -23.09 -9.43 -18.39
CA THR A 8 -22.68 -8.62 -17.24
C THR A 8 -23.66 -8.77 -16.07
N ALA A 9 -24.97 -8.70 -16.33
CA ALA A 9 -26.00 -8.89 -15.31
C ALA A 9 -25.96 -10.31 -14.72
N SER A 10 -25.76 -11.33 -15.55
CA SER A 10 -25.61 -12.73 -15.11
C SER A 10 -24.38 -12.91 -14.22
N THR A 11 -23.24 -12.32 -14.59
CA THR A 11 -22.00 -12.36 -13.80
C THR A 11 -22.19 -11.69 -12.44
N LEU A 12 -22.75 -10.47 -12.40
CA LEU A 12 -22.99 -9.75 -11.15
C LEU A 12 -23.99 -10.49 -10.25
N SER A 13 -25.06 -11.03 -10.82
CA SER A 13 -26.05 -11.82 -10.06
C SER A 13 -25.43 -13.06 -9.42
N LYS A 14 -24.56 -13.78 -10.14
CA LYS A 14 -23.83 -14.95 -9.60
C LYS A 14 -22.73 -14.56 -8.62
N ALA A 15 -22.18 -13.35 -8.73
CA ALA A 15 -21.16 -12.84 -7.82
C ALA A 15 -21.74 -12.37 -6.47
N LEU A 16 -23.04 -12.06 -6.40
CA LEU A 16 -23.68 -11.49 -5.21
C LEU A 16 -23.36 -12.20 -3.88
N PRO A 17 -23.37 -13.55 -3.77
CA PRO A 17 -23.00 -14.22 -2.53
C PRO A 17 -21.57 -13.95 -2.07
N TYR A 18 -20.64 -13.74 -3.02
CA TYR A 18 -19.26 -13.38 -2.72
C TYR A 18 -19.15 -11.93 -2.25
N LEU A 19 -19.94 -11.02 -2.83
CA LEU A 19 -19.99 -9.62 -2.42
C LEU A 19 -20.52 -9.49 -0.99
N GLN A 20 -21.65 -10.15 -0.69
CA GLN A 20 -22.27 -10.16 0.63
C GLN A 20 -21.36 -10.76 1.71
N ARG A 21 -20.53 -11.74 1.35
CA ARG A 21 -19.56 -12.35 2.29
C ARG A 21 -18.54 -11.34 2.83
N TYR A 22 -18.21 -10.31 2.05
CA TYR A 22 -17.19 -9.32 2.40
C TYR A 22 -17.78 -7.95 2.77
N GLU A 23 -19.11 -7.87 2.94
CA GLU A 23 -19.74 -6.65 3.45
C GLU A 23 -19.19 -6.33 4.86
N GLY A 24 -18.68 -5.11 5.03
CA GLY A 24 -18.01 -4.65 6.25
C GLY A 24 -16.58 -5.16 6.45
N ALA A 25 -16.08 -6.05 5.58
CA ALA A 25 -14.76 -6.63 5.73
C ALA A 25 -13.66 -5.59 5.52
N THR A 26 -12.59 -5.67 6.32
CA THR A 26 -11.39 -4.85 6.13
C THR A 26 -10.36 -5.63 5.33
N VAL A 27 -9.89 -5.04 4.23
CA VAL A 27 -8.89 -5.68 3.35
C VAL A 27 -7.69 -4.76 3.20
N VAL A 28 -6.54 -5.20 3.68
CA VAL A 28 -5.28 -4.48 3.48
C VAL A 28 -4.61 -4.99 2.21
N ILE A 29 -4.29 -4.10 1.29
CA ILE A 29 -3.64 -4.40 0.03
C ILE A 29 -2.26 -3.74 -0.01
N LYS A 30 -1.20 -4.56 -0.09
CA LYS A 30 0.12 -4.06 -0.46
C LYS A 30 0.17 -3.91 -1.97
N PHE A 31 0.25 -2.68 -2.45
CA PHE A 31 0.43 -2.33 -3.86
C PHE A 31 1.90 -1.95 -4.16
N GLY A 32 2.59 -2.79 -4.92
CA GLY A 32 3.99 -2.59 -5.27
C GLY A 32 4.36 -3.26 -6.60
N GLY A 33 5.65 -3.24 -6.94
CA GLY A 33 6.18 -3.89 -8.14
C GLY A 33 5.98 -3.09 -9.44
N HIS A 34 6.02 -3.80 -10.57
CA HIS A 34 5.95 -3.20 -11.91
C HIS A 34 4.60 -2.53 -12.19
N ALA A 35 3.53 -2.95 -11.51
CA ALA A 35 2.19 -2.37 -11.66
C ALA A 35 2.16 -0.87 -11.32
N MET A 36 3.08 -0.37 -10.48
CA MET A 36 3.18 1.08 -10.19
C MET A 36 3.78 1.88 -11.35
N GLY A 37 4.47 1.24 -12.29
CA GLY A 37 5.10 1.88 -13.44
C GLY A 37 4.15 2.11 -14.62
N SER A 38 3.06 1.35 -14.72
CA SER A 38 2.10 1.42 -15.83
C SER A 38 0.85 2.20 -15.46
N ASP A 39 0.47 3.18 -16.29
CA ASP A 39 -0.76 3.95 -16.09
C ASP A 39 -2.01 3.08 -16.25
N GLU A 40 -2.02 2.14 -17.19
CA GLU A 40 -3.14 1.21 -17.40
C GLU A 40 -3.34 0.27 -16.19
N ALA A 41 -2.24 -0.24 -15.63
CA ALA A 41 -2.28 -1.09 -14.45
C ALA A 41 -2.75 -0.30 -13.22
N MET A 42 -2.30 0.95 -13.08
CA MET A 42 -2.75 1.87 -12.02
C MET A 42 -4.24 2.18 -12.13
N GLU A 43 -4.75 2.43 -13.34
CA GLU A 43 -6.16 2.70 -13.58
C GLU A 43 -7.04 1.48 -13.25
N THR A 44 -6.60 0.29 -13.67
CA THR A 44 -7.29 -0.97 -13.37
C THR A 44 -7.31 -1.23 -11.86
N PHE A 45 -6.18 -1.08 -11.18
CA PHE A 45 -6.09 -1.20 -9.73
C PHE A 45 -7.02 -0.21 -9.02
N ALA A 46 -6.98 1.06 -9.41
CA ALA A 46 -7.84 2.10 -8.83
C ALA A 46 -9.33 1.77 -8.99
N ARG A 47 -9.73 1.26 -10.16
CA ARG A 47 -11.10 0.84 -10.43
C ARG A 47 -11.53 -0.33 -9.54
N ASP A 48 -10.67 -1.32 -9.36
CA ASP A 48 -10.94 -2.48 -8.50
C ASP A 48 -11.09 -2.06 -7.03
N ILE A 49 -10.24 -1.13 -6.56
CA ILE A 49 -10.33 -0.56 -5.21
C ILE A 49 -11.66 0.18 -4.99
N VAL A 50 -12.10 0.99 -5.96
CA VAL A 50 -13.40 1.67 -5.88
C VAL A 50 -14.54 0.66 -5.89
N LEU A 51 -14.48 -0.38 -6.74
CA LEU A 51 -15.48 -1.43 -6.76
C LEU A 51 -15.58 -2.15 -5.41
N MET A 52 -14.45 -2.46 -4.77
CA MET A 52 -14.42 -3.04 -3.42
C MET A 52 -15.17 -2.16 -2.42
N GLN A 53 -14.91 -0.84 -2.42
CA GLN A 53 -15.62 0.09 -1.53
C GLN A 53 -17.12 0.11 -1.81
N GLN A 54 -17.53 0.13 -3.09
CA GLN A 54 -18.95 0.19 -3.49
C GLN A 54 -19.75 -1.06 -3.08
N VAL A 55 -19.09 -2.20 -2.88
CA VAL A 55 -19.72 -3.44 -2.42
C VAL A 55 -19.59 -3.65 -0.91
N GLY A 56 -19.20 -2.60 -0.17
CA GLY A 56 -19.17 -2.57 1.30
C GLY A 56 -17.87 -3.06 1.92
N VAL A 57 -16.80 -3.27 1.15
CA VAL A 57 -15.47 -3.59 1.70
C VAL A 57 -14.77 -2.30 2.13
N ASN A 58 -13.98 -2.36 3.19
CA ASN A 58 -13.10 -1.28 3.64
C ASN A 58 -11.66 -1.55 3.16
N PRO A 59 -11.25 -1.09 1.96
CA PRO A 59 -9.89 -1.28 1.47
C PRO A 59 -8.91 -0.33 2.16
N VAL A 60 -7.73 -0.84 2.50
CA VAL A 60 -6.56 -0.06 2.96
C VAL A 60 -5.39 -0.34 2.05
N ILE A 61 -4.81 0.69 1.45
CA ILE A 61 -3.73 0.52 0.50
C ILE A 61 -2.43 0.87 1.20
N VAL A 62 -1.46 -0.03 1.19
CA VAL A 62 -0.07 0.26 1.58
C VAL A 62 0.78 0.14 0.33
N HIS A 63 1.54 1.18 -0.03
CA HIS A 63 2.28 1.17 -1.29
C HIS A 63 3.79 1.03 -1.15
N GLY A 64 4.46 0.63 -2.22
CA GLY A 64 5.91 0.71 -2.36
C GLY A 64 6.36 1.97 -3.12
N GLY A 65 7.60 1.99 -3.60
CA GLY A 65 8.08 3.06 -4.48
C GLY A 65 9.53 2.96 -4.92
N GLY A 66 10.15 1.77 -4.80
CA GLY A 66 11.58 1.56 -5.03
C GLY A 66 12.13 2.17 -6.33
N PRO A 67 11.51 1.91 -7.50
CA PRO A 67 11.97 2.47 -8.77
C PRO A 67 11.95 4.01 -8.80
N MET A 68 10.91 4.64 -8.25
CA MET A 68 10.77 6.10 -8.23
C MET A 68 11.73 6.76 -7.24
N ILE A 69 12.08 6.07 -6.15
CA ILE A 69 13.13 6.50 -5.22
C ILE A 69 14.49 6.46 -5.93
N ASN A 70 14.81 5.37 -6.61
CA ASN A 70 16.08 5.22 -7.34
C ASN A 70 16.24 6.33 -8.39
N ASP A 71 15.22 6.58 -9.21
CA ASP A 71 15.20 7.67 -10.20
C ASP A 71 15.51 9.03 -9.58
N MET A 72 14.99 9.32 -8.38
CA MET A 72 15.26 10.59 -7.71
C MET A 72 16.66 10.66 -7.09
N LEU A 73 17.12 9.58 -6.44
CA LEU A 73 18.47 9.51 -5.88
C LEU A 73 19.54 9.68 -6.98
N ASP A 74 19.34 9.03 -8.13
CA ASP A 74 20.23 9.15 -9.28
C ASP A 74 20.29 10.59 -9.81
N ARG A 75 19.14 11.28 -9.92
CA ARG A 75 19.07 12.69 -10.34
C ARG A 75 19.80 13.63 -9.39
N LEU A 76 19.80 13.31 -8.10
CA LEU A 76 20.47 14.08 -7.06
C LEU A 76 21.91 13.62 -6.82
N ASN A 77 22.39 12.62 -7.56
CA ASN A 77 23.71 12.01 -7.42
C ASN A 77 23.98 11.50 -5.99
N ILE A 78 22.95 10.98 -5.33
CA ILE A 78 23.02 10.33 -4.01
C ILE A 78 23.16 8.83 -4.24
N LYS A 79 24.22 8.23 -3.70
CA LYS A 79 24.46 6.79 -3.85
C LYS A 79 23.49 6.01 -2.98
N SER A 80 22.86 5.00 -3.56
CA SER A 80 22.04 4.05 -2.82
C SER A 80 22.72 2.70 -2.72
N GLU A 81 22.64 2.09 -1.54
CA GLU A 81 23.09 0.72 -1.30
C GLU A 81 21.95 -0.12 -0.72
N PHE A 82 22.00 -1.42 -0.97
CA PHE A 82 21.04 -2.39 -0.43
C PHE A 82 21.78 -3.48 0.35
N VAL A 83 21.28 -3.79 1.53
CA VAL A 83 21.76 -4.88 2.39
C VAL A 83 20.55 -5.75 2.73
N GLU A 84 20.62 -7.04 2.40
CA GLU A 84 19.56 -8.02 2.69
C GLU A 84 18.16 -7.61 2.16
N GLY A 85 18.12 -6.96 0.99
CA GLY A 85 16.88 -6.49 0.37
C GLY A 85 16.28 -5.22 1.00
N LYS A 86 16.95 -4.62 1.98
CA LYS A 86 16.59 -3.32 2.56
C LYS A 86 17.55 -2.24 2.06
N ARG A 87 17.02 -1.05 1.78
CA ARG A 87 17.83 0.11 1.39
C ARG A 87 18.53 0.67 2.63
N VAL A 88 19.86 0.75 2.61
CA VAL A 88 20.60 1.50 3.63
C VAL A 88 20.19 2.97 3.50
N THR A 89 19.70 3.56 4.58
CA THR A 89 19.04 4.87 4.54
C THR A 89 19.76 5.82 5.51
N ASP A 90 20.66 6.65 5.00
CA ASP A 90 21.19 7.79 5.75
C ASP A 90 20.21 8.99 5.73
N GLU A 91 20.55 10.09 6.40
CA GLU A 91 19.69 11.28 6.49
C GLU A 91 19.30 11.83 5.10
N ALA A 92 20.28 11.99 4.21
CA ALA A 92 20.05 12.50 2.85
C ALA A 92 19.17 11.55 2.03
N THR A 93 19.38 10.24 2.16
CA THR A 93 18.53 9.22 1.52
C THR A 93 17.12 9.25 2.11
N MET A 94 16.98 9.44 3.42
CA MET A 94 15.68 9.48 4.10
C MET A 94 14.83 10.66 3.60
N GLU A 95 15.42 11.85 3.44
CA GLU A 95 14.69 13.00 2.89
C GLU A 95 14.11 12.69 1.50
N VAL A 96 14.89 12.07 0.62
CA VAL A 96 14.43 11.69 -0.71
C VAL A 96 13.36 10.60 -0.65
N VAL A 97 13.57 9.58 0.17
CA VAL A 97 12.61 8.48 0.36
C VAL A 97 11.27 9.04 0.86
N GLU A 98 11.28 9.91 1.87
CA GLU A 98 10.07 10.55 2.41
C GLU A 98 9.36 11.39 1.35
N MET A 99 10.07 12.28 0.66
CA MET A 99 9.49 13.14 -0.37
C MET A 99 8.88 12.32 -1.52
N VAL A 100 9.57 11.28 -1.99
CA VAL A 100 9.11 10.47 -3.12
C VAL A 100 7.91 9.62 -2.72
N LEU A 101 7.98 8.92 -1.58
CA LEU A 101 6.89 8.04 -1.16
C LEU A 101 5.64 8.85 -0.82
N SER A 102 5.74 9.87 0.03
CA SER A 102 4.60 10.66 0.51
C SER A 102 4.07 11.67 -0.53
N GLY A 103 4.97 12.27 -1.31
CA GLY A 103 4.62 13.36 -2.22
C GLY A 103 4.29 12.91 -3.65
N ARG A 104 5.05 11.97 -4.20
CA ARG A 104 4.92 11.55 -5.61
C ARG A 104 4.10 10.28 -5.74
N VAL A 105 4.53 9.19 -5.10
CA VAL A 105 3.91 7.87 -5.30
C VAL A 105 2.53 7.81 -4.64
N ASN A 106 2.45 8.20 -3.36
CA ASN A 106 1.20 8.21 -2.61
C ASN A 106 0.12 9.03 -3.33
N LYS A 107 0.45 10.25 -3.76
CA LYS A 107 -0.52 11.16 -4.38
C LYS A 107 -0.93 10.73 -5.78
N ARG A 108 -0.08 10.03 -6.52
CA ARG A 108 -0.46 9.41 -7.81
C ARG A 108 -1.52 8.33 -7.62
N ILE A 109 -1.38 7.47 -6.60
CA ILE A 109 -2.37 6.43 -6.28
C ILE A 109 -3.69 7.06 -5.83
N VAL A 110 -3.62 8.05 -4.94
CA VAL A 110 -4.80 8.82 -4.49
C VAL A 110 -5.53 9.43 -5.67
N GLN A 111 -4.81 10.07 -6.60
CA GLN A 111 -5.40 10.67 -7.79
C GLN A 111 -6.08 9.63 -8.69
N ALA A 112 -5.46 8.46 -8.87
CA ALA A 112 -6.03 7.39 -9.68
C ALA A 112 -7.34 6.87 -9.08
N ILE A 113 -7.38 6.60 -7.77
CA ILE A 113 -8.60 6.16 -7.06
C ILE A 113 -9.70 7.23 -7.17
N ASN A 114 -9.36 8.50 -6.95
CA ASN A 114 -10.32 9.60 -7.04
C ASN A 114 -10.88 9.75 -8.47
N SER A 115 -10.05 9.52 -9.49
CA SER A 115 -10.48 9.58 -10.90
C SER A 115 -11.48 8.49 -11.27
N GLN A 116 -11.52 7.39 -10.50
CA GLN A 116 -12.51 6.31 -10.64
C GLN A 116 -13.76 6.54 -9.76
N GLY A 117 -13.88 7.69 -9.09
CA GLY A 117 -15.03 8.05 -8.25
C GLY A 117 -14.89 7.67 -6.78
N GLY A 118 -13.73 7.15 -6.37
CA GLY A 118 -13.42 6.91 -4.95
C GLY A 118 -13.09 8.19 -4.19
N ARG A 119 -12.94 8.07 -2.87
CA ARG A 119 -12.52 9.16 -1.96
C ARG A 119 -11.28 8.75 -1.19
N ALA A 120 -10.12 8.79 -1.85
CA ALA A 120 -8.86 8.39 -1.25
C ALA A 120 -8.21 9.52 -0.43
N VAL A 121 -7.63 9.15 0.71
CA VAL A 121 -6.80 10.02 1.56
C VAL A 121 -5.40 9.44 1.65
N GLY A 122 -4.43 10.21 1.21
CA GLY A 122 -3.03 9.83 1.22
C GLY A 122 -2.34 10.19 2.52
N LEU A 123 -1.82 9.20 3.23
CA LEU A 123 -1.14 9.28 4.52
C LEU A 123 0.27 8.68 4.45
N SER A 124 1.07 9.00 5.45
CA SER A 124 2.26 8.29 5.90
C SER A 124 2.04 7.80 7.34
N GLY A 125 2.93 6.98 7.89
CA GLY A 125 2.83 6.61 9.31
C GLY A 125 3.08 7.75 10.29
N LYS A 126 3.55 8.92 9.84
CA LYS A 126 3.70 10.12 10.67
C LYS A 126 2.36 10.81 10.95
N ASP A 127 1.40 10.65 10.04
CA ASP A 127 0.10 11.31 10.14
C ASP A 127 -0.67 10.74 11.34
N ALA A 128 -0.95 11.60 12.32
CA ALA A 128 -1.56 11.24 13.60
C ALA A 128 -0.83 10.11 14.36
N ASN A 129 0.49 9.98 14.20
CA ASN A 129 1.30 8.91 14.80
C ASN A 129 0.80 7.49 14.45
N LEU A 130 0.28 7.30 13.23
CA LEU A 130 -0.25 6.03 12.75
C LEU A 130 0.75 4.87 12.91
N ILE A 131 2.06 5.12 12.73
CA ILE A 131 3.12 4.12 12.87
C ILE A 131 4.27 4.68 13.70
N THR A 132 4.49 4.10 14.88
CA THR A 132 5.68 4.33 15.70
C THR A 132 6.68 3.19 15.49
N CYS A 133 7.96 3.51 15.34
CA CYS A 133 9.00 2.56 14.97
C CYS A 133 10.18 2.57 15.92
N ASP A 134 10.79 1.39 16.07
CA ASP A 134 12.13 1.24 16.61
C ASP A 134 13.14 1.10 15.44
N PRO A 135 14.41 1.51 15.62
CA PRO A 135 15.46 1.23 14.65
C PRO A 135 15.60 -0.28 14.41
N THR A 136 15.62 -0.71 13.14
CA THR A 136 15.75 -2.13 12.79
C THR A 136 17.15 -2.67 13.06
N ASP A 137 18.17 -2.00 12.52
CA ASP A 137 19.57 -2.37 12.64
C ASP A 137 20.39 -1.08 12.44
N PRO A 138 21.31 -0.73 13.36
CA PRO A 138 22.18 0.43 13.20
C PRO A 138 22.93 0.49 11.85
N LYS A 139 23.25 -0.66 11.24
CA LYS A 139 23.93 -0.75 9.94
C LYS A 139 23.07 -0.28 8.77
N LEU A 140 21.74 -0.27 8.92
CA LEU A 140 20.81 0.16 7.90
C LEU A 140 20.47 1.65 8.00
N GLY A 141 20.93 2.34 9.05
CA GLY A 141 20.62 3.75 9.30
C GLY A 141 19.16 3.95 9.74
N LEU A 142 18.47 4.87 9.08
CA LEU A 142 17.07 5.24 9.29
C LEU A 142 16.09 4.23 8.67
N VAL A 143 16.32 2.94 8.95
CA VAL A 143 15.39 1.86 8.65
C VAL A 143 14.73 1.40 9.94
N GLY A 144 13.40 1.34 9.94
CA GLY A 144 12.61 1.07 11.14
C GLY A 144 11.78 -0.21 11.05
N THR A 145 11.45 -0.74 12.23
CA THR A 145 10.49 -1.81 12.43
C THR A 145 9.28 -1.22 13.16
N PRO A 146 8.04 -1.43 12.67
CA PRO A 146 6.85 -0.99 13.39
C PRO A 146 6.80 -1.60 14.79
N ARG A 147 6.73 -0.75 15.81
CA ARG A 147 6.51 -1.13 17.21
C ARG A 147 5.03 -1.05 17.55
N ASP A 148 4.42 0.11 17.28
CA ASP A 148 3.02 0.40 17.57
C ASP A 148 2.31 0.96 16.34
N ILE A 149 1.04 0.57 16.19
CA ILE A 149 0.13 1.06 15.15
C ILE A 149 -1.11 1.61 15.83
N ASP A 150 -1.45 2.87 15.58
CA ASP A 150 -2.71 3.47 16.05
C ASP A 150 -3.74 3.52 14.89
N PRO A 151 -4.68 2.56 14.81
CA PRO A 151 -5.65 2.50 13.72
C PRO A 151 -6.77 3.55 13.87
N THR A 152 -6.78 4.40 14.90
CA THR A 152 -7.87 5.34 15.18
C THR A 152 -8.18 6.22 13.96
N LEU A 153 -7.15 6.78 13.31
CA LEU A 153 -7.34 7.58 12.10
C LEU A 153 -7.96 6.77 10.96
N LEU A 154 -7.53 5.52 10.76
CA LEU A 154 -8.04 4.68 9.68
C LEU A 154 -9.51 4.33 9.89
N ASN A 155 -9.90 4.01 11.13
CA ASN A 155 -11.30 3.76 11.48
C ASN A 155 -12.19 4.98 11.21
N LYS A 156 -11.68 6.19 11.52
CA LYS A 156 -12.40 7.44 11.21
C LYS A 156 -12.53 7.70 9.71
N LEU A 157 -11.56 7.30 8.90
CA LEU A 157 -11.66 7.39 7.45
C LEU A 157 -12.73 6.43 6.91
N PHE A 158 -12.82 5.21 7.45
CA PHE A 158 -13.89 4.27 7.06
C PHE A 158 -15.28 4.80 7.41
N GLU A 159 -15.47 5.36 8.61
CA GLU A 159 -16.74 6.02 9.02
C GLU A 159 -17.16 7.15 8.05
N ALA A 160 -16.20 7.75 7.35
CA ALA A 160 -16.42 8.83 6.39
C ALA A 160 -16.44 8.38 4.92
N ASP A 161 -16.52 7.07 4.65
CA ASP A 161 -16.43 6.45 3.32
C ASP A 161 -15.17 6.87 2.54
N MET A 162 -14.03 6.94 3.23
CA MET A 162 -12.74 7.28 2.64
C MET A 162 -11.78 6.08 2.60
N ILE A 163 -10.95 6.05 1.56
CA ILE A 163 -9.98 4.98 1.29
C ILE A 163 -8.58 5.44 1.71
N PRO A 164 -8.00 4.90 2.80
CA PRO A 164 -6.65 5.24 3.20
C PRO A 164 -5.60 4.66 2.26
N VAL A 165 -4.65 5.50 1.84
CA VAL A 165 -3.47 5.13 1.04
C VAL A 165 -2.21 5.51 1.81
N ILE A 166 -1.44 4.53 2.27
CA ILE A 166 -0.39 4.69 3.27
C ILE A 166 0.99 4.48 2.64
N ALA A 167 1.85 5.49 2.79
CA ALA A 167 3.28 5.41 2.52
C ALA A 167 3.99 4.70 3.69
N PRO A 168 4.94 3.77 3.42
CA PRO A 168 5.56 2.93 4.44
C PRO A 168 6.70 3.65 5.18
N LEU A 169 6.33 4.69 5.90
CA LEU A 169 7.20 5.52 6.74
C LEU A 169 6.64 5.50 8.16
N GLY A 170 7.48 5.60 9.18
CA GLY A 170 7.05 5.70 10.57
C GLY A 170 7.87 6.71 11.36
N ALA A 171 7.35 7.11 12.52
CA ALA A 171 8.01 8.04 13.42
C ALA A 171 8.82 7.31 14.51
N GLY A 172 9.99 7.83 14.85
CA GLY A 172 10.73 7.48 16.06
C GLY A 172 10.28 8.30 17.27
N ASP A 173 10.68 7.88 18.46
CA ASP A 173 10.32 8.55 19.72
C ASP A 173 10.89 9.98 19.85
N ASN A 174 11.95 10.33 19.11
CA ASN A 174 12.55 11.67 19.14
C ASN A 174 12.24 12.49 17.89
N GLY A 175 11.24 12.07 17.09
CA GLY A 175 10.84 12.75 15.87
C GLY A 175 11.60 12.33 14.61
N GLU A 176 12.42 11.27 14.69
CA GLU A 176 13.04 10.66 13.52
C GLU A 176 11.99 10.12 12.56
N THR A 177 12.33 10.04 11.27
CA THR A 177 11.53 9.31 10.28
C THR A 177 12.28 8.06 9.86
N PHE A 178 11.58 6.94 9.84
CA PHE A 178 12.12 5.66 9.43
C PHE A 178 11.49 5.18 8.13
N ASN A 179 12.33 4.68 7.23
CA ASN A 179 11.92 3.93 6.06
C ASN A 179 11.61 2.48 6.45
N ILE A 180 10.46 1.95 6.03
CA ILE A 180 10.00 0.61 6.40
C ILE A 180 9.71 -0.20 5.13
N ASN A 181 9.94 -1.50 5.19
CA ASN A 181 9.48 -2.38 4.13
C ASN A 181 7.94 -2.35 4.01
N GLY A 182 7.42 -2.15 2.79
CA GLY A 182 5.98 -2.01 2.55
C GLY A 182 5.16 -3.26 2.87
N ASP A 183 5.71 -4.47 2.71
CA ASP A 183 5.04 -5.71 3.12
C ASP A 183 4.95 -5.80 4.65
N THR A 184 6.00 -5.36 5.35
CA THR A 184 6.01 -5.26 6.82
C THR A 184 4.95 -4.27 7.32
N VAL A 185 4.84 -3.09 6.70
CA VAL A 185 3.78 -2.12 7.07
C VAL A 185 2.40 -2.68 6.79
N ALA A 186 2.19 -3.31 5.63
CA ALA A 186 0.90 -3.91 5.29
C ALA A 186 0.49 -5.00 6.30
N GLY A 187 1.44 -5.85 6.70
CA GLY A 187 1.22 -6.85 7.75
C GLY A 187 0.88 -6.23 9.11
N ALA A 188 1.63 -5.21 9.54
CA ALA A 188 1.40 -4.54 10.81
C ALA A 188 0.04 -3.81 10.86
N ILE A 189 -0.33 -3.10 9.79
CA ILE A 189 -1.63 -2.43 9.66
C ILE A 189 -2.77 -3.46 9.63
N ALA A 190 -2.61 -4.57 8.90
CA ALA A 190 -3.61 -5.65 8.87
C ALA A 190 -3.82 -6.26 10.25
N ALA A 191 -2.75 -6.50 11.01
CA ALA A 191 -2.84 -6.99 12.37
C ALA A 191 -3.54 -5.99 13.30
N ALA A 192 -3.18 -4.71 13.25
CA ALA A 192 -3.77 -3.67 14.09
C ALA A 192 -5.27 -3.44 13.83
N LEU A 193 -5.71 -3.60 12.58
CA LEU A 193 -7.10 -3.49 12.18
C LEU A 193 -7.91 -4.79 12.36
N ASN A 194 -7.26 -5.91 12.74
CA ASN A 194 -7.85 -7.24 12.64
C ASN A 194 -8.47 -7.52 11.26
N ALA A 195 -7.74 -7.16 10.21
CA ALA A 195 -8.23 -7.23 8.84
C ALA A 195 -8.61 -8.66 8.44
N ASP A 196 -9.73 -8.80 7.73
CA ASP A 196 -10.20 -10.08 7.21
C ASP A 196 -9.23 -10.68 6.19
N ARG A 197 -8.52 -9.84 5.43
CA ARG A 197 -7.55 -10.24 4.42
C ARG A 197 -6.36 -9.27 4.34
N LEU A 198 -5.20 -9.85 4.07
CA LEU A 198 -4.02 -9.16 3.58
C LEU A 198 -3.71 -9.67 2.17
N LEU A 199 -3.72 -8.78 1.18
CA LEU A 199 -3.40 -9.07 -0.21
C LEU A 199 -2.05 -8.45 -0.56
N LEU A 200 -1.07 -9.29 -0.91
CA LEU A 200 0.26 -8.83 -1.33
C LEU A 200 0.37 -8.93 -2.85
N LEU A 201 0.30 -7.79 -3.55
CA LEU A 201 0.49 -7.76 -5.00
C LEU A 201 1.97 -7.82 -5.34
N THR A 202 2.33 -8.77 -6.19
CA THR A 202 3.71 -9.11 -6.57
C THR A 202 3.80 -9.42 -8.06
N ASP A 203 5.02 -9.41 -8.60
CA ASP A 203 5.30 -9.63 -10.02
C ASP A 203 5.40 -11.14 -10.37
N VAL A 204 5.06 -12.02 -9.43
CA VAL A 204 5.01 -13.48 -9.62
C VAL A 204 3.59 -14.02 -9.39
N SER A 205 3.30 -15.18 -9.97
CA SER A 205 1.96 -15.78 -9.90
C SER A 205 1.56 -16.32 -8.51
N GLY A 206 2.46 -16.32 -7.53
CA GLY A 206 2.24 -16.86 -6.18
C GLY A 206 3.46 -17.62 -5.65
N VAL A 207 3.31 -18.26 -4.48
CA VAL A 207 4.34 -19.16 -3.93
C VAL A 207 4.37 -20.44 -4.76
N LYS A 208 5.55 -20.86 -5.20
CA LYS A 208 5.73 -22.05 -6.04
C LYS A 208 6.44 -23.17 -5.27
N ASN A 209 6.08 -24.42 -5.55
CA ASN A 209 6.86 -25.58 -5.13
C ASN A 209 8.17 -25.70 -5.93
N ALA A 210 8.98 -26.70 -5.62
CA ALA A 210 10.26 -26.95 -6.30
C ALA A 210 10.08 -27.23 -7.81
N GLU A 211 8.90 -27.69 -8.22
CA GLU A 211 8.52 -27.99 -9.59
C GLU A 211 7.97 -26.76 -10.34
N GLY A 212 7.88 -25.59 -9.70
CA GLY A 212 7.42 -24.34 -10.30
C GLY A 212 5.90 -24.18 -10.37
N VAL A 213 5.13 -25.06 -9.73
CA VAL A 213 3.67 -25.02 -9.64
C VAL A 213 3.24 -24.14 -8.46
N VAL A 214 2.25 -23.27 -8.69
CA VAL A 214 1.70 -22.40 -7.63
C VAL A 214 0.98 -23.24 -6.58
N LEU A 215 1.32 -23.03 -5.31
CA LEU A 215 0.67 -23.64 -4.15
C LEU A 215 -0.67 -22.95 -3.88
N THR A 216 -1.71 -23.73 -3.58
CA THR A 216 -3.09 -23.27 -3.29
C THR A 216 -3.57 -23.75 -1.94
#